data_AF-A0A849GBE3-F1
#
_entry.id   AF-A0A849GBE3-F1
#
_cell.length_a   1.000
_cell.length_b   1.000
_cell.length_c   1.000
_cell.angle_alpha   90.00
_cell.angle_beta   90.00
_cell.angle_gamma   90.00
#
_symmetry.space_group_name_H-M   'P 1'
#
loop_
_entity.id
_entity.type
_entity.pdbx_description
1 polymer ?
#
loop_
_entity_poly.entity_id
_entity_poly.type
_entity_poly.pdbx_seq_one_letter_code
_entity_poly.pdbx_strand_id
1 'polypeptide(L)'
;MTDLYDSQRSMRAMRRAAIQRGVIAILDVGTSKIACLILRFDGRDRVPEGEGIGNMAGQSQFRVIGAATTRSRGVELGESCAMAETERAIRTAVQAAQKMANVRVDHVNACLSGGQP
;
A
#
# COMPACT_ATOMS: atom_id res chain seq x y z
N MET A 1 16.70 -14.48 -18.44
CA MET A 1 15.37 -14.98 -18.02
C MET A 1 15.32 -15.31 -16.53
N THR A 2 16.43 -15.74 -15.90
CA THR A 2 16.59 -15.98 -14.45
C THR A 2 16.34 -14.73 -13.58
N ASP A 3 16.83 -13.58 -14.03
CA ASP A 3 16.79 -12.30 -13.30
C ASP A 3 15.37 -11.80 -12.94
N LEU A 4 14.40 -11.99 -13.84
CA LEU A 4 13.00 -11.58 -13.60
C LEU A 4 12.34 -12.46 -12.52
N TYR A 5 12.61 -13.76 -12.52
CA TYR A 5 12.09 -14.69 -11.51
C TYR A 5 12.70 -14.42 -10.14
N ASP A 6 13.99 -14.15 -10.06
CA ASP A 6 14.67 -13.82 -8.81
C ASP A 6 14.18 -12.48 -8.24
N SER A 7 14.00 -11.47 -9.10
CA SER A 7 13.40 -10.18 -8.74
C SER A 7 11.96 -10.32 -8.23
N GLN A 8 11.13 -11.14 -8.87
CA GLN A 8 9.77 -11.40 -8.39
C GLN A 8 9.77 -12.15 -7.04
N ARG A 9 10.69 -13.10 -6.85
CA ARG A 9 10.81 -13.85 -5.59
C ARG A 9 11.25 -12.95 -4.44
N SER A 10 12.20 -12.03 -4.67
CA SER A 10 12.64 -11.07 -3.66
C SER A 10 11.51 -10.09 -3.28
N MET A 11 10.73 -9.60 -4.24
CA MET A 11 9.54 -8.76 -3.97
C MET A 11 8.49 -9.51 -3.14
N ARG A 12 8.24 -10.79 -3.44
CA ARG A 12 7.34 -11.63 -2.64
C ARG A 12 7.86 -11.85 -1.22
N ALA A 13 9.17 -12.03 -1.05
CA ALA A 13 9.79 -12.17 0.27
C ALA A 13 9.66 -10.88 1.09
N MET A 14 9.92 -9.72 0.49
CA MET A 14 9.74 -8.41 1.14
C MET A 14 8.29 -8.17 1.55
N ARG A 15 7.33 -8.50 0.68
CA ARG A 15 5.90 -8.45 1.00
C ARG A 15 5.55 -9.34 2.21
N ARG A 16 6.03 -10.59 2.23
CA ARG A 16 5.80 -11.51 3.36
C ARG A 16 6.40 -10.96 4.65
N ALA A 17 7.61 -10.41 4.61
CA ALA A 17 8.26 -9.80 5.77
C ALA A 17 7.48 -8.58 6.29
N ALA A 18 6.96 -7.71 5.41
CA ALA A 18 6.13 -6.58 5.81
C ALA A 18 4.82 -7.03 6.49
N ILE A 19 4.15 -8.05 5.95
CA ILE A 19 2.96 -8.65 6.55
C ILE A 19 3.29 -9.23 7.94
N GLN A 20 4.42 -9.92 8.09
CA GLN A 20 4.88 -10.47 9.37
C GLN A 20 5.17 -9.38 10.42
N ARG A 21 5.65 -8.21 10.00
CA ARG A 21 5.85 -7.04 10.88
C ARG A 21 4.54 -6.38 11.30
N GLY A 22 3.40 -6.77 10.72
CA GLY A 22 2.08 -6.27 11.06
C GLY A 22 1.83 -4.82 10.64
N VAL A 23 2.59 -4.26 9.69
CA VAL A 23 2.38 -2.90 9.17
C VAL A 23 2.35 -2.91 7.65
N ILE A 24 1.30 -2.34 7.06
CA ILE A 24 1.11 -2.27 5.60
C ILE A 24 0.64 -0.86 5.22
N ALA A 25 1.21 -0.29 4.16
CA ALA A 25 0.67 0.91 3.53
C ALA A 25 -0.31 0.57 2.40
N ILE A 26 -1.40 1.33 2.31
CA ILE A 26 -2.33 1.35 1.19
C ILE A 26 -2.18 2.69 0.49
N LEU A 27 -2.00 2.67 -0.83
CA LEU A 27 -1.84 3.87 -1.66
C LEU A 27 -2.92 3.90 -2.73
N ASP A 28 -3.75 4.94 -2.70
CA ASP A 28 -4.74 5.22 -3.73
C ASP A 28 -4.25 6.40 -4.59
N VAL A 29 -4.11 6.17 -5.89
CA VAL A 29 -3.60 7.15 -6.86
C VAL A 29 -4.73 7.54 -7.81
N GLY A 30 -5.39 8.65 -7.52
CA GLY A 30 -6.47 9.18 -8.35
C GLY A 30 -6.08 10.46 -9.08
N THR A 31 -6.87 10.79 -10.11
CA THR A 31 -6.77 12.06 -10.87
C THR A 31 -6.90 13.28 -9.95
N SER A 32 -7.75 13.23 -8.93
CA SER A 32 -7.98 14.39 -8.04
C SER A 32 -7.10 14.36 -6.78
N LYS A 33 -6.86 13.17 -6.23
CA LYS A 33 -6.20 12.99 -4.94
C LYS A 33 -5.32 11.76 -4.94
N ILE A 34 -4.20 11.84 -4.24
CA ILE A 34 -3.41 10.69 -3.83
C ILE A 34 -3.57 10.54 -2.33
N ALA A 35 -4.00 9.35 -1.88
CA ALA A 35 -4.22 9.05 -0.47
C ALA A 35 -3.32 7.90 -0.03
N CYS A 36 -2.75 7.99 1.16
CA CYS A 36 -1.96 6.94 1.77
C CYS A 36 -2.47 6.64 3.18
N LEU A 37 -2.76 5.38 3.46
CA LEU A 37 -3.12 4.88 4.78
C LEU A 37 -2.06 3.90 5.26
N ILE A 38 -1.70 3.95 6.54
CA ILE A 38 -0.81 2.97 7.18
C ILE A 38 -1.64 2.19 8.18
N LEU A 39 -1.76 0.90 7.93
CA LEU A 39 -2.51 -0.04 8.73
C LEU A 39 -1.56 -0.82 9.65
N ARG A 40 -1.95 -0.99 10.90
CA ARG A 40 -1.33 -1.92 11.84
C ARG A 40 -2.28 -3.07 12.13
N PHE A 41 -1.76 -4.28 12.04
CA PHE A 41 -2.43 -5.52 12.40
C PHE A 41 -1.82 -6.00 13.72
N ASP A 42 -2.62 -5.96 14.78
CA ASP A 42 -2.23 -6.56 16.04
C ASP A 42 -2.59 -8.05 15.92
N GLY A 43 -1.60 -8.90 15.62
CA GLY A 43 -1.78 -10.35 15.37
C GLY A 43 -2.25 -11.17 16.59
N ARG A 44 -3.08 -10.59 17.46
CA ARG A 44 -3.58 -11.18 18.70
C ARG A 44 -4.84 -12.02 18.51
N ASP A 45 -5.61 -11.79 17.43
CA ASP A 45 -6.80 -12.60 17.14
C ASP A 45 -6.54 -13.45 15.89
N ARG A 46 -6.09 -14.69 16.12
CA ARG A 46 -6.23 -15.76 15.13
C ARG A 46 -7.72 -15.94 14.88
N VAL A 47 -8.26 -15.30 13.85
CA VAL A 47 -9.60 -15.60 13.36
C VAL A 47 -9.63 -17.10 13.01
N PRO A 48 -10.65 -17.86 13.44
CA PRO A 48 -10.79 -19.27 13.10
C PRO A 48 -10.71 -19.47 11.58
N GLU A 49 -10.00 -20.51 11.14
CA GLU A 49 -9.91 -20.91 9.74
C GLU A 49 -11.31 -21.07 9.16
N GLY A 50 -11.76 -20.13 8.32
CA GLY A 50 -13.06 -20.21 7.65
C GLY A 50 -13.73 -18.86 7.34
N GLU A 51 -13.46 -17.82 8.12
CA GLU A 51 -14.07 -16.50 7.92
C GLU A 51 -13.04 -15.47 7.44
N GLY A 52 -12.82 -15.45 6.13
CA GLY A 52 -12.02 -14.41 5.48
C GLY A 52 -11.86 -14.61 3.98
N ILE A 53 -11.67 -13.51 3.27
CA ILE A 53 -11.32 -13.52 1.84
C ILE A 53 -9.87 -14.02 1.72
N GLY A 54 -9.69 -15.34 1.62
CA GLY A 54 -8.38 -15.98 1.44
C GLY A 54 -7.36 -15.65 2.55
N ASN A 55 -6.15 -15.18 2.17
CA ASN A 55 -5.04 -14.82 3.08
C ASN A 55 -5.35 -13.68 4.09
N MET A 56 -6.57 -13.15 4.09
CA MET A 56 -7.05 -12.19 5.09
C MET A 56 -7.84 -12.82 6.24
N ALA A 57 -8.09 -14.14 6.22
CA ALA A 57 -8.61 -14.87 7.38
C ALA A 57 -7.60 -14.73 8.54
N GLY A 58 -7.94 -13.93 9.55
CA GLY A 58 -7.04 -13.57 10.66
C GLY A 58 -6.79 -12.06 10.82
N GLN A 59 -7.18 -11.25 9.83
CA GLN A 59 -6.86 -9.82 9.78
C GLN A 59 -8.09 -8.90 9.98
N SER A 60 -9.11 -9.38 10.70
CA SER A 60 -10.38 -8.65 10.89
C SER A 60 -10.25 -7.43 11.79
N GLN A 61 -9.15 -7.29 12.53
CA GLN A 61 -8.85 -6.10 13.33
C GLN A 61 -7.56 -5.45 12.83
N PHE A 62 -7.72 -4.33 12.13
CA PHE A 62 -6.62 -3.44 11.80
C PHE A 62 -6.91 -2.05 12.35
N ARG A 63 -5.83 -1.32 12.68
CA ARG A 63 -5.91 0.08 13.09
C ARG A 63 -5.23 0.95 12.06
N VAL A 64 -5.87 2.04 11.66
CA VAL A 64 -5.23 3.09 10.88
C VAL A 64 -4.35 3.89 11.84
N ILE A 65 -3.04 3.76 11.69
CA ILE A 65 -2.06 4.47 12.54
C ILE A 65 -1.47 5.70 11.85
N GLY A 66 -1.65 5.82 10.53
CA GLY A 66 -1.25 6.98 9.75
C GLY A 66 -2.16 7.18 8.55
N ALA A 67 -2.44 8.43 8.22
CA ALA A 67 -3.25 8.80 7.07
C ALA A 67 -2.74 10.13 6.51
N ALA A 68 -2.66 10.23 5.19
CA ALA A 68 -2.40 11.49 4.53
C ALA A 68 -3.04 11.52 3.15
N THR A 69 -3.36 12.72 2.70
CA THR A 69 -3.78 12.98 1.33
C THR A 69 -2.93 14.09 0.74
N THR A 70 -2.79 14.10 -0.58
CA THR A 70 -2.12 15.15 -1.33
C THR A 70 -2.88 15.36 -2.62
N ARG A 71 -2.98 16.61 -3.08
CA ARG A 71 -3.56 16.90 -4.40
C ARG A 71 -2.74 16.19 -5.47
N SER A 72 -3.42 15.50 -6.38
CA SER A 72 -2.73 14.80 -7.47
C SER A 72 -2.03 15.79 -8.41
N ARG A 73 -0.90 15.35 -8.96
CA ARG A 73 -0.13 16.07 -9.97
C ARG A 73 0.42 15.01 -10.92
N GLY A 74 0.15 15.14 -12.22
CA GLY A 74 0.62 14.20 -13.23
C GLY A 74 -0.23 12.94 -13.41
N VAL A 75 -1.44 12.89 -12.86
CA VAL A 75 -2.42 11.82 -13.10
C VAL A 75 -3.68 12.40 -13.74
N GLU A 76 -4.08 11.84 -14.88
CA GLU A 76 -5.28 12.21 -15.63
C GLU A 76 -6.01 10.94 -16.10
N LEU A 77 -7.34 10.91 -15.98
CA LEU A 77 -8.16 9.74 -16.34
C LEU A 77 -7.68 8.40 -15.75
N GLY A 78 -7.04 8.42 -14.58
CA GLY A 78 -6.48 7.22 -13.94
C GLY A 78 -5.12 6.77 -14.48
N GLU A 79 -4.53 7.54 -15.40
CA GLU A 79 -3.22 7.28 -15.99
C GLU A 79 -2.19 8.36 -15.61
N SER A 80 -0.92 7.98 -15.54
CA SER A 80 0.16 8.93 -15.27
C SER A 80 0.56 9.67 -16.55
N CYS A 81 0.14 10.92 -16.70
CA CYS A 81 0.54 11.80 -17.80
C CYS A 81 1.90 12.50 -17.56
N ALA A 82 2.35 12.65 -16.31
CA ALA A 82 3.63 13.27 -15.98
C ALA A 82 4.35 12.54 -14.83
N MET A 83 5.25 11.61 -15.19
CA MET A 83 5.89 10.67 -14.27
C MET A 83 6.57 11.32 -13.05
N ALA A 84 7.34 12.40 -13.26
CA ALA A 84 8.06 13.08 -12.19
C ALA A 84 7.12 13.77 -11.19
N GLU A 85 6.00 14.31 -11.66
CA GLU A 85 5.01 14.95 -10.81
C GLU A 85 4.18 13.90 -10.03
N THR A 86 3.82 12.80 -10.69
CA THR A 86 3.15 11.66 -10.05
C THR A 86 4.01 11.09 -8.92
N GLU A 87 5.30 10.88 -9.17
CA GLU A 87 6.26 10.39 -8.17
C GLU A 87 6.35 11.35 -6.97
N ARG A 88 6.51 12.65 -7.21
CA ARG A 88 6.57 13.66 -6.14
C ARG A 88 5.29 13.69 -5.31
N ALA A 89 4.12 13.57 -5.95
CA ALA A 89 2.84 13.55 -5.26
C ALA A 89 2.69 12.28 -4.41
N ILE A 90 3.06 11.11 -4.93
CA ILE A 90 3.10 9.84 -4.17
C ILE A 90 4.04 9.97 -2.97
N ARG A 91 5.27 10.45 -3.19
CA ARG A 91 6.26 10.63 -2.11
C ARG A 91 5.72 11.53 -1.01
N THR A 92 5.05 12.62 -1.37
CA THR A 92 4.44 13.56 -0.41
C THR A 92 3.40 12.85 0.45
N ALA A 93 2.47 12.11 -0.15
CA ALA A 93 1.43 11.38 0.57
C ALA A 93 2.01 10.30 1.50
N VAL A 94 2.95 9.49 0.99
CA VAL A 94 3.58 8.41 1.77
C VAL A 94 4.42 8.96 2.93
N GLN A 95 5.21 10.01 2.70
CA GLN A 95 6.02 10.63 3.76
C GLN A 95 5.13 11.23 4.87
N ALA A 96 4.07 11.93 4.51
CA ALA A 96 3.14 12.49 5.48
C ALA A 96 2.45 11.40 6.32
N ALA A 97 1.99 10.31 5.69
CA ALA A 97 1.37 9.19 6.40
C ALA A 97 2.37 8.50 7.34
N GLN A 98 3.62 8.27 6.89
CA GLN A 98 4.69 7.68 7.72
C GLN A 98 5.04 8.57 8.91
N LYS A 99 5.09 9.89 8.71
CA LYS A 99 5.34 10.86 9.79
C LYS A 99 4.23 10.82 10.83
N MET A 100 2.96 10.76 10.41
CA MET A 100 1.82 10.60 11.32
C MET A 100 1.89 9.26 12.08
N ALA A 101 2.23 8.17 11.40
CA ALA A 101 2.33 6.84 12.00
C ALA A 101 3.57 6.64 12.89
N ASN A 102 4.57 7.52 12.78
CA ASN A 102 5.92 7.35 13.34
C ASN A 102 6.54 5.97 12.99
N VAL A 103 6.29 5.50 11.77
CA VAL A 103 6.73 4.18 11.28
C VAL A 103 7.15 4.30 9.82
N ARG A 104 8.22 3.60 9.44
CA ARG A 104 8.62 3.43 8.04
C ARG A 104 7.93 2.21 7.42
N VAL A 105 7.48 2.35 6.18
CA VAL A 105 6.89 1.27 5.39
C VAL A 105 7.81 0.91 4.23
N ASP A 106 8.12 -0.38 4.10
CA ASP A 106 8.97 -0.91 3.03
C ASP A 106 8.14 -1.51 1.88
N HIS A 107 6.82 -1.61 2.06
CA HIS A 107 5.90 -2.19 1.09
C HIS A 107 4.57 -1.46 1.10
N VAL A 108 3.95 -1.36 -0.08
CA VAL A 108 2.66 -0.71 -0.31
C VAL A 108 1.79 -1.56 -1.22
N ASN A 109 0.51 -1.65 -0.89
CA ASN A 109 -0.50 -2.11 -1.83
C ASN A 109 -1.08 -0.88 -2.55
N ALA A 110 -0.80 -0.76 -3.84
CA ALA A 110 -1.37 0.30 -4.66
C ALA A 110 -2.75 -0.10 -5.20
N CYS A 111 -3.71 0.81 -5.14
CA CYS A 111 -5.01 0.68 -5.78
C CYS A 111 -4.87 1.04 -7.27
N LEU A 112 -5.38 0.18 -8.13
CA LEU A 112 -5.56 0.49 -9.55
C LEU A 112 -7.01 0.98 -9.73
N SER A 113 -7.20 2.19 -10.24
CA SER A 113 -8.49 2.62 -10.78
C SER A 113 -8.82 1.67 -11.93
N GLY A 114 -9.95 0.96 -11.84
CA GLY A 114 -10.34 -0.06 -12.82
C GLY A 114 -10.16 0.48 -14.25
N GLY A 115 -9.12 0.02 -14.93
CA GLY A 115 -8.91 0.33 -16.34
C GLY A 115 -10.03 -0.27 -17.17
N GLN A 116 -10.15 0.15 -18.43
CA GLN A 116 -10.95 -0.64 -19.37
C GLN A 116 -10.28 -2.02 -19.53
N PRO A 117 -11.04 -3.13 -19.45
CA PRO A 117 -10.52 -4.48 -19.61
C PRO A 117 -9.95 -4.73 -21.01
#